data_AF-A0AAD9XBB7-F1
#
_entry.id   AF-A0AAD9XBB7-F1
#
_cell.length_a   1.000
_cell.length_b   1.000
_cell.length_c   1.000
_cell.angle_alpha   90.00
_cell.angle_beta   90.00
_cell.angle_gamma   90.00
#
_symmetry.space_group_name_H-M   'P 1'
#
loop_
_entity.id
_entity.type
_entity.pdbx_description
1 polymer ?
#
loop_
_entity_poly.entity_id
_entity_poly.type
_entity_poly.pdbx_seq_one_letter_code
_entity_poly.pdbx_strand_id
1 'polypeptide(L)'
;MVGQVFGNAKVFKEAVKEHAIKQGRSIWFPYNEKSRVQGVCKCKLDICSWSIWASCYEKNSPTLMIKTLNDKHTFPRVYKNLLANSTWLAKRNMEALRPGKEFKMFDFLEQWSKSHFRDWSKCDMLLNNLCESVNGDRVILVARSAHIFSMVEMIRVKIIKRRAKRSIDLEKWYQNIGLRVAEFMELQAQHSGQFVAHWGGEGHYQINRGSTSYAVVDLDQRTCTCRRWNLT
;
A
#
# COMPACT_ATOMS: atom_id res chain seq x y z
N MET A 1 -21.64 0.33 3.89
CA MET A 1 -20.64 -0.58 3.28
C MET A 1 -21.27 -1.81 2.63
N VAL A 2 -22.36 -2.38 3.16
CA VAL A 2 -23.31 -3.21 2.40
C VAL A 2 -24.65 -2.46 2.38
N GLY A 3 -25.41 -2.55 1.29
CA GLY A 3 -26.67 -1.81 1.12
C GLY A 3 -26.54 -0.35 0.65
N GLN A 4 -25.32 0.16 0.46
CA GLN A 4 -25.11 1.50 -0.11
C GLN A 4 -25.42 1.50 -1.61
N VAL A 5 -26.14 2.52 -2.07
CA VAL A 5 -26.57 2.69 -3.46
C VAL A 5 -25.74 3.77 -4.15
N PHE A 6 -25.38 3.52 -5.40
CA PHE A 6 -24.66 4.42 -6.29
C PHE A 6 -25.52 4.70 -7.52
N GLY A 7 -25.49 5.95 -8.00
CA GLY A 7 -26.31 6.35 -9.15
C GLY A 7 -26.02 5.58 -10.44
N ASN A 8 -24.80 5.07 -10.61
CA ASN A 8 -24.44 4.19 -11.72
C ASN A 8 -23.11 3.43 -11.49
N ALA A 9 -22.80 2.51 -12.43
CA ALA A 9 -21.56 1.74 -12.45
C ALA A 9 -20.27 2.57 -12.49
N LYS A 10 -20.30 3.76 -13.11
CA LYS A 10 -19.13 4.65 -13.17
C LYS A 10 -18.83 5.24 -11.79
N VAL A 11 -19.84 5.79 -11.12
CA VAL A 11 -19.71 6.38 -9.77
C VAL A 11 -19.30 5.30 -8.76
N PHE A 12 -19.88 4.11 -8.83
CA PHE A 12 -19.47 2.98 -8.00
C PHE A 12 -17.97 2.65 -8.17
N LYS A 13 -17.49 2.51 -9.41
CA LYS A 13 -16.08 2.20 -9.68
C LYS A 13 -15.15 3.31 -9.22
N GLU A 14 -15.52 4.58 -9.40
CA GLU A 14 -14.71 5.71 -8.92
C GLU A 14 -14.60 5.70 -7.40
N ALA A 15 -15.69 5.46 -6.67
CA ALA A 15 -15.68 5.36 -5.22
C ALA A 15 -14.83 4.18 -4.71
N VAL A 16 -14.94 3.00 -5.35
CA VAL A 16 -14.12 1.83 -5.01
C VAL A 16 -12.64 2.11 -5.27
N LYS A 17 -12.29 2.72 -6.42
CA LYS A 17 -10.90 3.10 -6.74
C LYS A 17 -10.35 4.11 -5.75
N GLU A 18 -11.12 5.13 -5.38
CA GLU A 18 -10.68 6.14 -4.42
C GLU A 18 -10.42 5.54 -3.05
N HIS A 19 -11.31 4.66 -2.58
CA HIS A 19 -11.11 3.92 -1.34
C HIS A 19 -9.86 3.03 -1.41
N ALA A 20 -9.66 2.33 -2.53
CA ALA A 20 -8.46 1.53 -2.79
C ALA A 20 -7.19 2.36 -2.66
N ILE A 21 -7.16 3.55 -3.28
CA ILE A 21 -6.00 4.44 -3.28
C ILE A 21 -5.69 4.93 -1.87
N LYS A 22 -6.71 5.40 -1.13
CA LYS A 22 -6.56 5.83 0.27
C LYS A 22 -6.02 4.71 1.16
N GLN A 23 -6.45 3.47 0.91
CA GLN A 23 -6.03 2.28 1.65
C GLN A 23 -4.77 1.61 1.10
N GLY A 24 -4.14 2.13 0.05
CA GLY A 24 -2.98 1.52 -0.61
C GLY A 24 -3.26 0.12 -1.16
N ARG A 25 -4.46 -0.14 -1.68
CA ARG A 25 -4.89 -1.44 -2.22
C ARG A 25 -4.90 -1.41 -3.75
N SER A 26 -4.50 -2.52 -4.35
CA SER A 26 -4.64 -2.77 -5.78
C SER A 26 -5.93 -3.54 -6.01
N ILE A 27 -6.91 -2.91 -6.66
CA ILE A 27 -8.22 -3.50 -6.98
C ILE A 27 -8.39 -3.53 -8.49
N TRP A 28 -8.97 -4.61 -8.98
CA TRP A 28 -9.38 -4.75 -10.37
C TRP A 28 -10.82 -5.25 -10.47
N PHE A 29 -11.44 -5.09 -11.65
CA PHE A 29 -12.85 -5.38 -11.85
C PHE A 29 -13.03 -6.53 -12.84
N PRO A 30 -13.10 -7.80 -12.38
CA PRO A 30 -13.34 -8.97 -13.24
C PRO A 30 -14.65 -8.89 -13.99
N TYR A 31 -15.71 -8.48 -13.29
CA TYR A 31 -17.03 -8.28 -13.88
C TYR A 31 -17.35 -6.81 -13.87
N ASN A 32 -17.69 -6.28 -15.05
CA ASN A 32 -17.95 -4.86 -15.24
C ASN A 32 -19.01 -4.67 -16.33
N GLU A 33 -20.24 -4.95 -15.96
CA GLU A 33 -21.42 -4.71 -16.79
C GLU A 33 -22.21 -3.51 -16.25
N LYS A 34 -23.16 -3.01 -17.05
CA LYS A 34 -24.00 -1.88 -16.62
C LYS A 34 -24.83 -2.23 -15.37
N SER A 35 -25.22 -3.49 -15.24
CA SER A 35 -26.11 -3.98 -14.19
C SER A 35 -25.41 -4.71 -13.04
N ARG A 36 -24.13 -5.04 -13.19
CA ARG A 36 -23.36 -5.77 -12.18
C ARG A 36 -21.87 -5.47 -12.30
N VAL A 37 -21.25 -5.20 -11.16
CA VAL A 37 -19.81 -4.91 -11.07
C VAL A 37 -19.24 -5.64 -9.86
N GLN A 38 -18.16 -6.39 -10.08
CA GLN A 38 -17.36 -6.97 -9.02
C GLN A 38 -15.99 -6.32 -8.99
N GLY A 39 -15.56 -5.86 -7.82
CA GLY A 39 -14.16 -5.51 -7.56
C GLY A 39 -13.50 -6.62 -6.75
N VAL A 40 -12.29 -7.02 -7.12
CA VAL A 40 -11.48 -7.97 -6.35
C VAL A 40 -10.05 -7.44 -6.22
N CYS A 41 -9.35 -7.86 -5.18
CA CYS A 41 -7.98 -7.43 -4.97
C CYS A 41 -7.04 -8.10 -5.98
N LYS A 42 -6.17 -7.33 -6.64
CA LYS A 42 -5.13 -7.81 -7.57
C LYS A 42 -3.75 -7.90 -6.90
N CYS A 43 -3.69 -8.33 -5.64
CA CYS A 43 -2.40 -8.56 -5.01
C CYS A 43 -1.66 -9.72 -5.70
N LYS A 44 -0.33 -9.75 -5.57
CA LYS A 44 0.55 -10.68 -6.30
C LYS A 44 0.39 -12.18 -5.95
N LEU A 45 -0.49 -12.53 -5.01
CA LEU A 45 -0.80 -13.90 -4.63
C LEU A 45 -2.32 -14.07 -4.60
N ASP A 46 -2.83 -15.09 -5.30
CA ASP A 46 -4.26 -15.39 -5.51
C ASP A 46 -5.04 -15.81 -4.24
N ILE A 47 -4.46 -15.62 -3.06
CA ILE A 47 -5.03 -16.01 -1.75
C ILE A 47 -5.79 -14.87 -1.04
N CYS A 48 -5.93 -13.70 -1.66
CA CYS A 48 -6.66 -12.59 -1.04
C CYS A 48 -8.16 -12.74 -1.25
N SER A 49 -8.90 -12.80 -0.14
CA SER A 49 -10.35 -12.97 -0.16
C SER A 49 -11.13 -11.66 -0.33
N TRP A 50 -10.44 -10.50 -0.41
CA TRP A 50 -11.11 -9.21 -0.51
C TRP A 50 -11.89 -9.10 -1.82
N SER A 51 -13.17 -8.79 -1.70
CA SER A 51 -14.07 -8.61 -2.83
C SER A 51 -15.23 -7.70 -2.46
N ILE A 52 -15.72 -6.97 -3.47
CA ILE A 52 -16.93 -6.16 -3.39
C ILE A 52 -17.81 -6.49 -4.59
N TRP A 53 -19.09 -6.74 -4.34
CA TRP A 53 -20.07 -7.05 -5.37
C TRP A 53 -21.22 -6.06 -5.32
N ALA A 54 -21.49 -5.40 -6.44
CA ALA A 54 -22.63 -4.52 -6.59
C ALA A 54 -23.46 -4.90 -7.81
N SER A 55 -24.78 -4.82 -7.69
CA SER A 55 -25.74 -5.12 -8.75
C SER A 55 -26.86 -4.08 -8.79
N CYS A 56 -27.63 -4.05 -9.87
CA CYS A 56 -28.83 -3.22 -9.98
C CYS A 56 -29.67 -3.29 -8.71
N TYR A 57 -30.04 -2.13 -8.18
CA TYR A 57 -30.93 -2.04 -7.04
C TYR A 57 -32.37 -2.34 -7.47
N GLU A 58 -32.82 -1.65 -8.52
CA GLU A 58 -34.13 -1.82 -9.15
C GLU A 58 -33.98 -2.43 -10.55
N LYS A 59 -35.02 -3.14 -11.03
CA LYS A 59 -35.01 -3.74 -12.38
C LYS A 59 -34.80 -2.65 -13.45
N ASN A 60 -33.86 -2.88 -14.36
CA ASN A 60 -33.49 -1.94 -15.43
C ASN A 60 -33.04 -0.55 -14.97
N SER A 61 -32.72 -0.36 -13.68
CA SER A 61 -32.20 0.90 -13.18
C SER A 61 -30.68 0.96 -13.33
N PRO A 62 -30.10 2.13 -13.67
CA PRO A 62 -28.65 2.31 -13.69
C PRO A 62 -28.05 2.22 -12.28
N THR A 63 -28.86 2.35 -11.23
CA THR A 63 -28.41 2.39 -9.85
C THR A 63 -27.86 1.05 -9.37
N LEU A 64 -26.69 1.06 -8.74
CA LEU A 64 -26.06 -0.14 -8.19
C LEU A 64 -26.07 -0.12 -6.67
N MET A 65 -26.49 -1.22 -6.04
CA MET A 65 -26.37 -1.45 -4.61
C MET A 65 -25.26 -2.44 -4.30
N ILE A 66 -24.43 -2.16 -3.30
CA ILE A 66 -23.47 -3.14 -2.77
C ILE A 66 -24.24 -4.27 -2.09
N LYS A 67 -24.18 -5.48 -2.66
CA LYS A 67 -24.80 -6.69 -2.10
C LYS A 67 -23.86 -7.44 -1.16
N THR A 68 -22.57 -7.45 -1.50
CA THR A 68 -21.56 -8.22 -0.75
C THR A 68 -20.29 -7.41 -0.63
N LEU A 69 -19.71 -7.40 0.57
CA LEU A 69 -18.37 -6.87 0.83
C LEU A 69 -17.64 -7.83 1.76
N ASN A 70 -16.55 -8.42 1.27
CA ASN A 70 -15.59 -9.13 2.11
C ASN A 70 -14.38 -8.22 2.35
N ASP A 71 -14.32 -7.59 3.52
CA ASP A 71 -13.29 -6.60 3.85
C ASP A 71 -12.04 -7.23 4.50
N LYS A 72 -11.62 -8.40 3.99
CA LYS A 72 -10.44 -9.13 4.49
C LYS A 72 -9.32 -9.11 3.45
N HIS A 73 -8.29 -8.33 3.72
CA HIS A 73 -7.06 -8.35 2.95
C HIS A 73 -5.98 -9.20 3.63
N THR A 74 -5.32 -10.05 2.85
CA THR A 74 -4.22 -10.92 3.33
C THR A 74 -2.86 -10.18 3.33
N PHE A 75 -2.68 -9.15 2.50
CA PHE A 75 -1.41 -8.45 2.31
C PHE A 75 -1.40 -7.01 2.87
N PRO A 76 -0.23 -6.43 3.18
CA PRO A 76 -0.07 -4.99 3.49
C PRO A 76 -0.27 -4.09 2.27
N ARG A 77 -0.21 -2.77 2.49
CA ARG A 77 -0.33 -1.75 1.43
C ARG A 77 0.64 -2.00 0.27
N VAL A 78 0.15 -1.82 -0.94
CA VAL A 78 0.92 -1.90 -2.19
C VAL A 78 1.48 -0.51 -2.50
N TYR A 79 2.80 -0.40 -2.61
CA TYR A 79 3.51 0.86 -2.86
C TYR A 79 3.36 1.39 -4.30
N LYS A 80 3.12 0.50 -5.28
CA LYS A 80 2.79 0.89 -6.66
C LYS A 80 1.29 0.70 -6.90
N ASN A 81 0.53 1.77 -6.76
CA ASN A 81 -0.91 1.74 -7.02
C ASN A 81 -1.21 2.23 -8.45
N LEU A 82 -1.53 1.30 -9.35
CA LEU A 82 -1.87 1.60 -10.75
C LEU A 82 -3.21 2.36 -10.90
N LEU A 83 -4.01 2.43 -9.84
CA LEU A 83 -5.26 3.20 -9.82
C LEU A 83 -5.01 4.70 -9.60
N ALA A 84 -3.89 5.07 -8.98
CA ALA A 84 -3.45 6.45 -8.81
C ALA A 84 -2.69 6.92 -10.07
N ASN A 85 -3.37 6.89 -11.21
CA ASN A 85 -2.81 7.29 -12.51
C ASN A 85 -2.91 8.81 -12.72
N SER A 86 -2.28 9.31 -13.80
CA SER A 86 -2.28 10.74 -14.16
C SER A 86 -3.68 11.34 -14.26
N THR A 87 -4.67 10.56 -14.71
CA THR A 87 -6.08 10.97 -14.80
C THR A 87 -6.71 11.16 -13.43
N TRP A 88 -6.43 10.27 -12.48
CA TRP A 88 -6.89 10.38 -11.10
C TRP A 88 -6.24 11.58 -10.38
N LEU A 89 -4.94 11.77 -10.59
CA LEU A 89 -4.18 12.91 -10.07
C LEU A 89 -4.74 14.24 -10.58
N ALA A 90 -4.98 14.36 -11.90
CA ALA A 90 -5.56 15.55 -12.49
C ALA A 90 -6.93 15.88 -11.89
N LYS A 91 -7.83 14.88 -11.77
CA LYS A 91 -9.17 15.10 -11.17
C LYS A 91 -9.12 15.57 -9.73
N ARG A 92 -8.21 15.02 -8.92
CA ARG A 92 -8.07 15.38 -7.51
C ARG A 92 -7.37 16.73 -7.30
N ASN A 93 -6.42 17.05 -8.18
CA ASN A 93 -5.67 18.29 -8.12
C ASN A 93 -6.40 19.47 -8.79
N MET A 94 -7.50 19.25 -9.54
CA MET A 94 -8.31 20.36 -10.07
C MET A 94 -8.80 21.32 -8.99
N GLU A 95 -9.03 20.86 -7.75
CA GLU A 95 -9.37 21.74 -6.62
C GLU A 95 -8.15 22.51 -6.08
N ALA A 96 -6.95 21.93 -6.18
CA ALA A 96 -5.67 22.56 -5.80
C ALA A 96 -5.13 23.50 -6.90
N LEU A 97 -5.57 23.31 -8.16
CA LEU A 97 -5.23 24.08 -9.36
C LEU A 97 -6.28 25.15 -9.70
N ARG A 98 -7.16 25.50 -8.76
CA ARG A 98 -8.15 26.57 -8.96
C ARG A 98 -7.44 27.88 -9.34
N PRO A 99 -7.98 28.66 -10.31
CA PRO A 99 -7.40 29.95 -10.68
C PRO A 99 -7.23 30.84 -9.45
N GLY A 100 -6.02 31.36 -9.22
CA GLY A 100 -5.70 32.22 -8.08
C GLY A 100 -5.01 31.54 -6.88
N LYS A 101 -4.85 30.20 -6.88
CA LYS A 101 -3.89 29.53 -6.00
C LYS A 101 -2.59 29.26 -6.77
N GLU A 102 -1.46 29.76 -6.28
CA GLU A 102 -0.16 29.29 -6.77
C GLU A 102 -0.02 27.81 -6.44
N PHE A 103 -0.16 26.96 -7.46
CA PHE A 103 0.17 25.55 -7.33
C PHE A 103 1.65 25.36 -7.65
N LYS A 104 2.47 25.25 -6.61
CA LYS A 104 3.88 24.92 -6.76
C LYS A 104 4.01 23.41 -6.93
N MET A 105 4.32 22.99 -8.16
CA MET A 105 4.59 21.59 -8.51
C MET A 105 5.62 20.96 -7.55
N PHE A 106 6.58 21.77 -7.08
CA PHE A 106 7.61 21.36 -6.13
C PHE A 106 7.04 20.92 -4.77
N ASP A 107 6.15 21.73 -4.18
CA ASP A 107 5.51 21.43 -2.89
C ASP A 107 4.64 20.15 -2.97
N PHE A 108 4.03 19.91 -4.13
CA PHE A 108 3.27 18.70 -4.39
C PHE A 108 4.18 17.45 -4.43
N LEU A 109 5.34 17.54 -5.08
CA LEU A 109 6.27 16.43 -5.20
C LEU A 109 6.93 16.08 -3.86
N GLU A 110 7.30 17.08 -3.05
CA GLU A 110 7.86 16.86 -1.70
C GLU A 110 6.89 16.11 -0.77
N GLN A 111 5.58 16.25 -0.96
CA GLN A 111 4.57 15.61 -0.11
C GLN A 111 4.21 14.18 -0.54
N TRP A 112 4.31 13.85 -1.83
CA TRP A 112 3.72 12.63 -2.38
C TRP A 112 4.67 11.75 -3.21
N SER A 113 5.84 12.26 -3.59
CA SER A 113 6.83 11.50 -4.36
C SER A 113 8.03 11.15 -3.49
N LYS A 114 8.25 9.85 -3.26
CA LYS A 114 9.44 9.37 -2.53
C LYS A 114 10.72 9.99 -3.11
N SER A 115 10.85 10.12 -4.43
CA SER A 115 12.05 10.69 -5.06
C SER A 115 12.28 12.17 -4.78
N HIS A 116 11.37 12.86 -4.12
CA HIS A 116 11.47 14.26 -3.69
C HIS A 116 11.39 14.42 -2.18
N PHE A 117 11.28 13.32 -1.43
CA PHE A 117 11.37 13.38 0.02
C PHE A 117 12.76 13.85 0.43
N ARG A 118 12.81 14.59 1.54
CA ARG A 118 14.07 15.00 2.16
C ARG A 118 14.79 13.77 2.71
N ASP A 119 16.10 13.75 2.59
CA ASP A 119 17.01 12.64 2.95
C ASP A 119 17.41 12.59 4.44
N TRP A 120 17.07 13.64 5.21
CA TRP A 120 17.28 13.69 6.67
C TRP A 120 16.52 12.61 7.47
N SER A 121 15.34 12.17 7.01
CA SER A 121 14.55 11.15 7.71
C SER A 121 14.63 9.81 6.98
N LYS A 122 15.59 8.98 7.41
CA LYS A 122 15.83 7.63 6.88
C LYS A 122 14.95 6.57 7.56
N CYS A 123 13.66 6.87 7.68
CA CYS A 123 12.71 5.99 8.35
C CYS A 123 11.65 5.51 7.37
N ASP A 124 11.69 4.22 7.00
CA ASP A 124 10.64 3.60 6.20
C ASP A 124 9.37 3.32 7.04
N MET A 125 9.43 3.57 8.36
CA MET A 125 8.30 3.42 9.28
C MET A 125 7.50 4.73 9.35
N LEU A 126 6.48 4.85 8.51
CA LEU A 126 5.43 5.86 8.68
C LEU A 126 4.62 5.49 9.94
N LEU A 127 4.82 6.23 11.03
CA LEU A 127 4.36 5.97 12.42
C LEU A 127 2.85 5.71 12.59
N ASN A 128 2.04 5.86 11.56
CA ASN A 128 0.61 5.56 11.63
C ASN A 128 0.30 4.04 11.62
N ASN A 129 1.18 3.20 11.04
CA ASN A 129 0.91 1.76 10.92
C ASN A 129 0.84 1.03 12.27
N LEU A 130 1.61 1.48 13.27
CA LEU A 130 1.61 0.86 14.60
C LEU A 130 0.34 1.24 15.36
N CYS A 131 -0.02 2.54 15.36
CA CYS A 131 -1.26 3.03 15.96
C CYS A 131 -2.48 2.41 15.27
N GLU A 132 -2.52 2.34 13.94
CA GLU A 132 -3.57 1.67 13.18
C GLU A 132 -3.66 0.18 13.51
N SER A 133 -2.54 -0.53 13.61
CA SER A 133 -2.53 -1.96 13.98
C SER A 133 -3.04 -2.22 15.39
N VAL A 134 -2.83 -1.30 16.33
CA VAL A 134 -3.32 -1.45 17.70
C VAL A 134 -4.78 -1.01 17.81
N ASN A 135 -5.16 0.08 17.15
CA ASN A 135 -6.52 0.63 17.18
C ASN A 135 -7.52 -0.20 16.36
N GLY A 136 -7.08 -0.81 15.26
CA GLY A 136 -7.90 -1.72 14.45
C GLY A 136 -8.02 -3.12 15.03
N ASP A 137 -7.35 -3.41 16.15
CA ASP A 137 -7.36 -4.73 16.74
C ASP A 137 -8.68 -5.02 17.45
N ARG A 138 -9.38 -6.06 17.01
CA ARG A 138 -10.69 -6.45 17.55
C ARG A 138 -10.69 -6.66 19.06
N VAL A 139 -9.60 -7.16 19.66
CA VAL A 139 -9.51 -7.36 21.12
C VAL A 139 -9.39 -6.02 21.83
N ILE A 140 -8.63 -5.07 21.28
CA ILE A 140 -8.52 -3.71 21.83
C ILE A 140 -9.85 -2.97 21.68
N LEU A 141 -10.54 -3.12 20.55
CA LEU A 141 -11.86 -2.53 20.33
C LEU A 141 -12.90 -3.02 21.35
N VAL A 142 -12.95 -4.32 21.62
CA VAL A 142 -13.88 -4.88 22.62
C VAL A 142 -13.45 -4.49 24.05
N ALA A 143 -12.15 -4.49 24.34
CA ALA A 143 -11.63 -4.13 25.65
C ALA A 143 -11.98 -2.68 26.06
N ARG A 144 -12.06 -1.75 25.10
CA ARG A 144 -12.42 -0.33 25.36
C ARG A 144 -13.85 -0.13 25.88
N SER A 145 -14.74 -1.08 25.62
CA SER A 145 -16.13 -1.04 26.11
C SER A 145 -16.32 -1.82 27.41
N ALA A 146 -15.26 -2.42 27.95
CA ALA A 146 -15.30 -3.18 29.19
C ALA A 146 -14.92 -2.31 30.41
N HIS A 147 -15.25 -2.79 31.61
CA HIS A 147 -14.75 -2.17 32.84
C HIS A 147 -13.22 -2.21 32.89
N ILE A 148 -12.62 -1.23 33.57
CA ILE A 148 -11.16 -1.03 33.59
C ILE A 148 -10.37 -2.29 33.94
N PHE A 149 -10.85 -3.07 34.92
CA PHE A 149 -10.23 -4.33 35.32
C PHE A 149 -10.21 -5.35 34.17
N SER A 150 -11.36 -5.56 33.54
CA SER A 150 -11.51 -6.46 32.39
C SER A 150 -10.73 -5.98 31.16
N MET A 151 -10.71 -4.66 30.91
CA MET A 151 -9.94 -4.06 29.82
C MET A 151 -8.44 -4.35 29.95
N VAL A 152 -7.86 -4.12 31.14
CA VAL A 152 -6.43 -4.37 31.40
C VAL A 152 -6.10 -5.85 31.26
N GLU A 153 -6.95 -6.74 31.77
CA GLU A 153 -6.73 -8.18 31.67
C GLU A 153 -6.79 -8.68 30.22
N MET A 154 -7.73 -8.18 29.42
CA MET A 154 -7.81 -8.49 27.99
C MET A 154 -6.57 -8.04 27.22
N ILE A 155 -6.06 -6.84 27.52
CA ILE A 155 -4.82 -6.31 26.92
C ILE A 155 -3.62 -7.17 27.35
N ARG A 156 -3.51 -7.53 28.63
CA ARG A 156 -2.43 -8.37 29.17
C ARG A 156 -2.37 -9.73 28.48
N VAL A 157 -3.49 -10.44 28.43
CA VAL A 157 -3.60 -11.76 27.75
C VAL A 157 -3.23 -11.65 26.28
N LYS A 158 -3.66 -10.58 25.60
CA LYS A 158 -3.32 -10.33 24.20
C LYS A 158 -1.81 -10.18 24.00
N ILE A 159 -1.15 -9.37 24.82
CA ILE A 159 0.30 -9.13 24.72
C ILE A 159 1.06 -10.44 24.92
N ILE A 160 0.65 -11.24 25.92
CA ILE A 160 1.24 -12.56 26.20
C ILE A 160 1.09 -13.49 25.00
N LYS A 161 -0.13 -13.63 24.45
CA LYS A 161 -0.38 -14.46 23.26
C LYS A 161 0.43 -14.00 22.05
N ARG A 162 0.57 -12.68 21.86
CA ARG A 162 1.38 -12.09 20.77
C ARG A 162 2.87 -12.40 20.94
N ARG A 163 3.39 -12.34 22.17
CA ARG A 163 4.78 -12.67 22.48
C ARG A 163 5.05 -14.15 22.26
N ALA A 164 4.18 -15.03 22.76
CA ALA A 164 4.28 -16.48 22.54
C ALA A 164 4.28 -16.82 21.04
N LYS A 165 3.36 -16.26 20.27
CA LYS A 165 3.33 -16.43 18.81
C LYS A 165 4.61 -15.96 18.14
N ARG A 166 5.12 -14.77 18.51
CA ARG A 166 6.39 -14.25 17.97
C ARG A 166 7.57 -15.16 18.30
N SER A 167 7.61 -15.76 19.49
CA SER A 167 8.64 -16.73 19.87
C SER A 167 8.64 -17.95 18.94
N ILE A 168 7.47 -18.53 18.69
CA ILE A 168 7.33 -19.66 17.76
C ILE A 168 7.68 -19.25 16.32
N ASP A 169 7.28 -18.05 15.90
CA ASP A 169 7.60 -17.56 14.56
C ASP A 169 9.11 -17.26 14.40
N LEU A 170 9.84 -16.97 15.48
CA LEU A 170 11.30 -16.82 15.47
C LEU A 170 12.03 -18.15 15.26
N GLU A 171 11.51 -19.27 15.75
CA GLU A 171 12.12 -20.61 15.51
C GLU A 171 12.17 -20.97 14.02
N LYS A 172 11.29 -20.37 13.22
CA LYS A 172 11.28 -20.53 11.76
C LYS A 172 12.33 -19.69 11.06
N TRP A 173 13.04 -18.81 11.76
CA TRP A 173 14.06 -17.96 11.16
C TRP A 173 15.33 -18.79 11.01
N TYR A 174 15.72 -19.04 9.76
CA TYR A 174 16.97 -19.70 9.45
C TYR A 174 18.16 -18.73 9.42
N GLN A 175 17.89 -17.42 9.35
CA GLN A 175 18.89 -16.35 9.26
C GLN A 175 18.62 -15.28 10.32
N ASN A 176 19.56 -14.35 10.51
CA ASN A 176 19.40 -13.17 11.38
C ASN A 176 18.30 -12.17 10.92
N ILE A 177 17.53 -12.55 9.90
CA ILE A 177 16.46 -11.77 9.31
C ILE A 177 15.18 -12.61 9.27
N GLY A 178 14.03 -11.96 9.44
CA GLY A 178 12.75 -12.65 9.44
C GLY A 178 12.35 -13.16 8.07
N LEU A 179 11.56 -14.25 8.05
CA LEU A 179 11.11 -14.93 6.82
C LEU A 179 10.61 -13.96 5.74
N ARG A 180 9.80 -12.98 6.12
CA ARG A 180 9.28 -11.98 5.18
C ARG A 180 10.37 -11.09 4.56
N VAL A 181 11.37 -10.73 5.36
CA VAL A 181 12.52 -9.94 4.89
C VAL A 181 13.42 -10.81 4.02
N ALA A 182 13.63 -12.07 4.41
CA ALA A 182 14.37 -13.05 3.61
C ALA A 182 13.73 -13.27 2.23
N GLU A 183 12.42 -13.53 2.17
CA GLU A 183 11.65 -13.64 0.92
C GLU A 183 11.77 -12.38 0.05
N PHE A 184 11.74 -11.20 0.68
CA PHE A 184 11.91 -9.94 -0.03
C PHE A 184 13.33 -9.79 -0.61
N MET A 185 14.36 -10.12 0.18
CA MET A 185 15.75 -10.07 -0.26
C MET A 185 16.01 -11.05 -1.40
N GLU A 186 15.51 -12.28 -1.31
CA GLU A 186 15.62 -13.29 -2.37
C GLU A 186 14.98 -12.78 -3.68
N LEU A 187 13.79 -12.18 -3.59
CA LEU A 187 13.14 -11.57 -4.74
C LEU A 187 13.96 -10.39 -5.33
N GLN A 188 14.62 -9.59 -4.47
CA GLN A 188 15.50 -8.52 -4.97
C GLN A 188 16.76 -9.09 -5.63
N ALA A 189 17.33 -10.17 -5.10
CA ALA A 189 18.49 -10.85 -5.67
C ALA A 189 18.17 -11.44 -7.06
N GLN A 190 16.99 -12.04 -7.22
CA GLN A 190 16.53 -12.50 -8.53
C GLN A 190 16.36 -11.35 -9.52
N HIS A 191 15.82 -10.20 -9.09
CA HIS A 191 15.71 -9.02 -9.94
C HIS A 191 17.07 -8.37 -10.23
N SER A 192 18.04 -8.45 -9.31
CA SER A 192 19.35 -7.83 -9.50
C SER A 192 20.14 -8.45 -10.65
N GLY A 193 19.84 -9.71 -11.03
CA GLY A 193 20.44 -10.35 -12.20
C GLY A 193 20.18 -9.64 -13.55
N GLN A 194 19.25 -8.69 -13.60
CA GLN A 194 19.00 -7.85 -14.78
C GLN A 194 19.91 -6.61 -14.86
N PHE A 195 20.73 -6.38 -13.84
CA PHE A 195 21.56 -5.20 -13.70
C PHE A 195 23.03 -5.56 -13.78
N VAL A 196 23.81 -4.74 -14.49
CA VAL A 196 25.26 -4.87 -14.61
C VAL A 196 25.90 -3.61 -14.04
N ALA A 197 26.81 -3.79 -13.09
CA ALA A 197 27.57 -2.71 -12.49
C ALA A 197 28.91 -2.55 -13.23
N HIS A 198 29.15 -1.36 -13.76
CA HIS A 198 30.41 -0.97 -14.37
C HIS A 198 31.14 -0.01 -13.43
N TRP A 199 32.38 -0.32 -13.11
CA TRP A 199 33.21 0.54 -12.27
C TRP A 199 33.65 1.78 -13.05
N GLY A 200 33.43 2.96 -12.48
CA GLY A 200 33.73 4.26 -13.09
C GLY A 200 34.90 5.01 -12.46
N GLY A 201 35.60 4.42 -11.48
CA GLY A 201 36.63 5.11 -10.68
C GLY A 201 36.11 5.59 -9.32
N GLU A 202 36.99 5.74 -8.33
CA GLU A 202 36.73 6.45 -7.05
C GLU A 202 35.35 6.14 -6.41
N GLY A 203 35.05 4.86 -6.15
CA GLY A 203 33.78 4.47 -5.51
C GLY A 203 32.52 4.63 -6.37
N HIS A 204 32.63 5.10 -7.62
CA HIS A 204 31.52 5.29 -8.54
C HIS A 204 31.25 4.05 -9.40
N TYR A 205 29.96 3.72 -9.53
CA TYR A 205 29.48 2.60 -10.34
C TYR A 205 28.32 3.04 -11.23
N GLN A 206 28.46 2.83 -12.52
CA GLN A 206 27.36 2.94 -13.46
C GLN A 206 26.60 1.62 -13.52
N ILE A 207 25.33 1.66 -13.14
CA ILE A 207 24.44 0.52 -13.17
C ILE A 207 23.62 0.58 -14.46
N ASN A 208 23.76 -0.46 -15.29
CA ASN A 208 22.98 -0.63 -16.51
C ASN A 208 21.91 -1.69 -16.31
N ARG A 209 20.78 -1.57 -17.00
CA ARG A 209 19.75 -2.62 -17.11
C ARG A 209 19.61 -2.99 -18.58
N GLY A 210 20.20 -4.12 -18.98
CA GLY A 210 20.42 -4.42 -20.40
C GLY A 210 21.37 -3.39 -21.03
N SER A 211 21.00 -2.83 -22.19
CA SER A 211 21.78 -1.81 -22.89
C SER A 211 21.54 -0.37 -22.42
N THR A 212 20.65 -0.16 -21.44
CA THR A 212 20.27 1.18 -20.98
C THR A 212 20.92 1.53 -19.66
N SER A 213 21.48 2.74 -19.55
CA SER A 213 21.94 3.30 -18.27
C SER A 213 20.77 3.47 -17.31
N TYR A 214 20.87 2.90 -16.12
CA TYR A 214 19.81 2.90 -15.12
C TYR A 214 20.08 3.86 -13.97
N ALA A 215 21.27 3.81 -13.38
CA ALA A 215 21.64 4.69 -12.27
C ALA A 215 23.16 4.81 -12.14
N VAL A 216 23.62 5.86 -11.45
CA VAL A 216 24.99 5.98 -10.96
C VAL A 216 24.95 5.90 -9.45
N VAL A 217 25.81 5.08 -8.89
CA VAL A 217 25.97 4.86 -7.45
C VAL A 217 27.33 5.38 -7.05
N ASP A 218 27.36 6.23 -6.03
CA ASP A 218 28.58 6.67 -5.36
C ASP A 218 28.60 5.99 -3.97
N LEU A 219 29.54 5.07 -3.78
CA LEU A 219 29.68 4.31 -2.53
C LEU A 219 30.27 5.15 -1.40
N ASP A 220 31.11 6.12 -1.71
CA ASP A 220 31.80 6.95 -0.73
C ASP A 220 30.82 7.95 -0.10
N GLN A 221 30.00 8.59 -0.93
CA GLN A 221 28.92 9.47 -0.48
C GLN A 221 27.64 8.71 -0.12
N ARG A 222 27.58 7.40 -0.39
CA ARG A 222 26.38 6.55 -0.21
C ARG A 222 25.15 7.12 -0.92
N THR A 223 25.32 7.57 -2.16
CA THR A 223 24.25 8.16 -2.96
C THR A 223 23.94 7.33 -4.21
N CYS A 224 22.72 7.46 -4.70
CA CYS A 224 22.30 6.90 -5.98
C CYS A 224 21.55 7.97 -6.76
N THR A 225 21.78 8.12 -8.05
CA THR A 225 20.96 9.01 -8.90
C THR A 225 19.48 8.59 -8.92
N CYS A 226 19.20 7.32 -8.63
CA CYS A 226 17.86 6.80 -8.41
C CYS A 226 17.19 7.25 -7.09
N ARG A 227 17.95 7.92 -6.21
CA ARG A 227 17.60 8.40 -4.86
C ARG A 227 17.09 7.36 -3.86
N ARG A 228 16.97 6.08 -4.24
CA ARG A 228 16.48 5.03 -3.33
C ARG A 228 17.38 4.87 -2.12
N TRP A 229 18.70 4.85 -2.33
CA TRP A 229 19.68 4.76 -1.25
C TRP A 229 19.58 5.97 -0.32
N ASN A 230 19.45 7.17 -0.87
CA ASN A 230 19.35 8.40 -0.09
C ASN A 230 18.12 8.47 0.85
N LEU A 231 17.12 7.62 0.63
CA LEU A 231 15.84 7.59 1.36
C LEU A 231 15.71 6.41 2.34
N THR A 232 16.75 5.58 2.43
CA THR A 232 16.85 4.38 3.29
C THR A 232 18.06 4.47 4.20
#